data_AF-A0A2A9MN45-F1
#
_entry.id   AF-A0A2A9MN45-F1
#
_cell.length_a   1.000
_cell.length_b   1.000
_cell.length_c   1.000
_cell.angle_alpha   90.00
_cell.angle_beta   90.00
_cell.angle_gamma   90.00
#
_symmetry.space_group_name_H-M   'P 1'
#
loop_
_entity.id
_entity.type
_entity.pdbx_description
1 polymer ?
#
loop_
_entity_poly.entity_id
_entity_poly.type
_entity_poly.pdbx_seq_one_letter_code
_entity_poly.pdbx_strand_id
1 'polypeptide(L)'
;MAMHVFISATSLVFAAWLAHGADGLWQPHSSPRSRSVLSLHPNGPGEDAIQAGKFHADFFELRNEDLKGMSWIEGPGSAGAPREEATQPAGRFARLFERLRWGKRARSEPPATDETPARPRLSMGQKLAQHLRRAQAGLRRIAPKWLSRLRARVRNWWAPEGPIPVFPESEPEDLLARQVVQQRMWLLELRRKRDLGGSQETPVASVTVTSASTGGTKQLKVGPLFWKGDDGFVMYSAEDVETGEELVLKAVTAHGADTTASVAVLQAEASCLKNLQNINTPQEARDRLRFLLPDDTFTVAEAPPAKALSLSFSEAPVANFFLRMPKPVTTLLAYLQAMEKGVFHGSDHRPLQHLLTLRVIRLAAILQTQGLVHGGFTPDNLLMMPDGRLMLSGFGVVRKNGSVGPVTDVKPTYAPPGFMRGGKTVKYTYALNAWQLGLTIHQIWCSRLPFRLKTPGMSRAGNRPSMDRPGYNIFYFDDCDVIPSPVEGLIKKLLHFRGWRRMLALSAFRSSEYEAIRRDVDSLFESYKADLRQEEVSAQPQVPRPGRRIASKRWARVNKRWARRQLACRAYRQVPEKVTLNR
;
A
#
# COMPACT_ATOMS: atom_id res chain seq x y z
N MET A 1 8.42 40.42 -47.25
CA MET A 1 6.97 40.44 -46.96
C MET A 1 6.58 39.19 -46.14
N ALA A 2 7.16 39.04 -44.94
CA ALA A 2 6.92 37.93 -44.02
C ALA A 2 7.18 38.38 -42.56
N MET A 3 6.67 39.56 -42.21
CA MET A 3 6.84 40.14 -40.87
C MET A 3 5.55 40.80 -40.33
N HIS A 4 4.41 40.57 -40.99
CA HIS A 4 3.10 41.13 -40.57
C HIS A 4 2.04 40.08 -40.18
N VAL A 5 2.37 38.78 -40.15
CA VAL A 5 1.42 37.72 -39.73
C VAL A 5 1.66 37.24 -38.29
N PHE A 6 2.77 37.63 -37.65
CA PHE A 6 3.07 37.21 -36.27
C PHE A 6 2.54 38.13 -35.16
N ILE A 7 2.00 39.31 -35.51
CA ILE A 7 1.51 40.30 -34.52
C ILE A 7 -0.01 40.19 -34.27
N SER A 8 -0.77 39.45 -35.09
CA SER A 8 -2.22 39.30 -34.92
C SER A 8 -2.65 38.12 -34.04
N ALA A 9 -1.76 37.17 -33.72
CA ALA A 9 -2.09 36.00 -32.90
C ALA A 9 -1.82 36.21 -31.39
N THR A 10 -0.97 37.15 -31.02
CA THR A 10 -0.62 37.45 -29.62
C THR A 10 -1.61 38.40 -28.95
N SER A 11 -2.33 39.23 -29.71
CA SER A 11 -3.28 40.21 -29.15
C SER A 11 -4.65 39.63 -28.76
N LEU A 12 -5.07 38.52 -29.37
CA LEU A 12 -6.36 37.87 -29.05
C LEU A 12 -6.31 36.98 -27.79
N VAL A 13 -5.12 36.46 -27.45
CA VAL A 13 -4.95 35.64 -26.23
C VAL A 13 -4.78 36.51 -24.98
N PHE A 14 -4.23 37.72 -25.12
CA PHE A 14 -4.10 38.68 -24.01
C PHE A 14 -5.44 39.37 -23.68
N ALA A 15 -6.28 39.63 -24.69
CA ALA A 15 -7.62 40.21 -24.51
C ALA A 15 -8.63 39.23 -23.84
N ALA A 16 -8.49 37.93 -24.07
CA ALA A 16 -9.30 36.91 -23.39
C ALA A 16 -8.86 36.66 -21.94
N TRP A 17 -7.63 37.01 -21.57
CA TRP A 17 -7.11 36.86 -20.21
C TRP A 17 -7.47 38.04 -19.30
N LEU A 18 -7.60 39.25 -19.86
CA LEU A 18 -8.06 40.45 -19.13
C LEU A 18 -9.59 40.51 -18.91
N ALA A 19 -10.38 39.74 -19.66
CA ALA A 19 -11.85 39.73 -19.55
C ALA A 19 -12.42 38.66 -18.59
N HIS A 20 -11.60 37.95 -17.82
CA HIS A 20 -12.04 36.96 -16.81
C HIS A 20 -11.50 37.25 -15.40
N GLY A 21 -10.97 38.45 -15.17
CA GLY A 21 -10.43 38.88 -13.89
C GLY A 21 -10.93 40.26 -13.47
N ALA A 22 -12.25 40.44 -13.33
CA ALA A 22 -12.85 41.52 -12.54
C ALA A 22 -14.34 41.24 -12.31
N ASP A 23 -14.82 41.65 -11.14
CA ASP A 23 -16.20 41.65 -10.61
C ASP A 23 -16.70 40.32 -10.02
N GLY A 24 -17.05 40.20 -8.74
CA GLY A 24 -17.16 41.19 -7.68
C GLY A 24 -18.06 40.63 -6.55
N LEU A 25 -17.55 40.71 -5.31
CA LEU A 25 -18.24 40.94 -4.03
C LEU A 25 -19.76 40.70 -3.93
N TRP A 26 -20.19 39.90 -2.95
CA TRP A 26 -21.25 40.24 -1.97
C TRP A 26 -21.19 39.27 -0.76
N GLN A 27 -20.88 39.79 0.43
CA GLN A 27 -21.33 39.24 1.73
C GLN A 27 -22.69 39.85 2.08
N PRO A 28 -23.51 39.22 2.95
CA PRO A 28 -23.69 39.87 4.26
C PRO A 28 -23.88 38.93 5.48
N HIS A 29 -23.36 39.42 6.62
CA HIS A 29 -23.88 39.41 8.00
C HIS A 29 -24.25 38.13 8.79
N SER A 30 -23.45 37.86 9.84
CA SER A 30 -23.76 37.79 11.30
C SER A 30 -25.23 37.51 11.73
N SER A 31 -25.61 36.72 12.74
CA SER A 31 -25.00 36.19 13.99
C SER A 31 -26.04 35.28 14.73
N PRO A 32 -26.05 35.04 16.07
CA PRO A 32 -25.77 33.73 16.68
C PRO A 32 -26.92 33.16 17.53
N ARG A 33 -26.75 31.92 18.03
CA ARG A 33 -27.36 31.25 19.21
C ARG A 33 -27.13 29.74 19.04
N SER A 34 -27.04 28.85 20.02
CA SER A 34 -26.72 28.83 21.45
C SER A 34 -26.85 27.35 21.87
N ARG A 35 -25.95 26.86 22.71
CA ARG A 35 -26.06 25.73 23.68
C ARG A 35 -27.34 24.88 23.69
N SER A 36 -27.17 23.55 23.73
CA SER A 36 -27.42 22.66 24.90
C SER A 36 -27.38 21.19 24.48
N VAL A 37 -26.46 20.38 25.02
CA VAL A 37 -26.69 19.36 26.07
C VAL A 37 -27.77 18.34 25.72
N LEU A 38 -27.37 17.09 25.50
CA LEU A 38 -28.08 15.91 26.01
C LEU A 38 -27.15 14.68 25.97
N SER A 39 -26.53 14.48 27.12
CA SER A 39 -25.97 13.24 27.63
C SER A 39 -27.06 12.19 27.80
N LEU A 40 -26.87 10.98 27.25
CA LEU A 40 -27.53 9.76 27.71
C LEU A 40 -26.56 8.58 27.58
N HIS A 41 -25.98 8.22 28.72
CA HIS A 41 -25.59 6.84 29.05
C HIS A 41 -26.86 6.09 29.52
N PRO A 42 -26.90 4.77 29.32
CA PRO A 42 -26.87 3.91 30.50
C PRO A 42 -25.92 2.72 30.39
N ASN A 43 -25.37 2.37 31.55
CA ASN A 43 -24.66 1.13 31.90
C ASN A 43 -25.56 -0.11 31.65
N GLY A 44 -25.05 -1.24 31.16
CA GLY A 44 -24.43 -2.31 31.95
C GLY A 44 -24.93 -3.70 31.47
N PRO A 45 -24.55 -4.82 32.10
CA PRO A 45 -23.47 -5.71 31.66
C PRO A 45 -23.94 -7.08 31.12
N GLY A 46 -23.02 -7.85 30.53
CA GLY A 46 -23.24 -9.26 30.19
C GLY A 46 -21.98 -9.92 29.62
N GLU A 47 -21.27 -10.66 30.48
CA GLU A 47 -20.26 -11.65 30.12
C GLU A 47 -20.95 -12.87 29.48
N ASP A 48 -20.36 -13.44 28.41
CA ASP A 48 -19.90 -14.84 28.41
C ASP A 48 -19.57 -15.41 27.01
N ALA A 49 -18.57 -16.29 27.04
CA ALA A 49 -18.32 -17.44 26.17
C ALA A 49 -17.76 -17.27 24.74
N ILE A 50 -16.47 -17.58 24.69
CA ILE A 50 -15.66 -18.17 23.63
C ILE A 50 -16.43 -19.22 22.79
N GLN A 51 -16.37 -19.11 21.46
CA GLN A 51 -16.28 -20.30 20.60
C GLN A 51 -15.58 -20.00 19.26
N ALA A 52 -14.60 -20.85 18.95
CA ALA A 52 -13.85 -20.88 17.71
C ALA A 52 -14.74 -21.29 16.53
N GLY A 53 -14.75 -20.49 15.47
CA GLY A 53 -15.44 -20.81 14.22
C GLY A 53 -14.47 -20.75 13.04
N LYS A 54 -14.05 -21.92 12.57
CA LYS A 54 -13.53 -22.14 11.21
C LYS A 54 -14.57 -21.62 10.22
N PHE A 55 -14.17 -20.84 9.21
CA PHE A 55 -15.04 -20.61 8.06
C PHE A 55 -14.32 -20.89 6.74
N HIS A 56 -14.95 -21.84 6.04
CA HIS A 56 -14.77 -22.23 4.67
C HIS A 56 -14.96 -21.05 3.72
N ALA A 57 -14.16 -21.03 2.66
CA ALA A 57 -14.36 -20.20 1.49
C ALA A 57 -15.26 -20.95 0.51
N ASP A 58 -16.50 -20.50 0.33
CA ASP A 58 -17.34 -20.93 -0.77
C ASP A 58 -17.29 -19.90 -1.89
N PHE A 59 -16.57 -20.28 -2.95
CA PHE A 59 -16.57 -19.66 -4.26
C PHE A 59 -17.82 -20.13 -5.02
N PHE A 60 -18.63 -19.18 -5.51
CA PHE A 60 -19.75 -19.50 -6.42
C PHE A 60 -19.25 -19.59 -7.87
N GLU A 61 -19.26 -20.81 -8.41
CA GLU A 61 -19.37 -21.07 -9.85
C GLU A 61 -20.83 -20.82 -10.29
N LEU A 62 -21.00 -19.95 -11.29
CA LEU A 62 -22.25 -19.76 -12.00
C LEU A 62 -22.34 -20.78 -13.13
N ARG A 63 -23.24 -21.75 -12.99
CA ARG A 63 -23.73 -22.59 -14.09
C ARG A 63 -25.10 -22.07 -14.51
N ASN A 64 -25.19 -21.61 -15.76
CA ASN A 64 -26.46 -21.38 -16.45
C ASN A 64 -27.20 -22.71 -16.58
N GLU A 65 -28.52 -22.74 -16.37
CA GLU A 65 -29.51 -23.30 -17.30
C GLU A 65 -30.91 -22.72 -16.99
N ASP A 66 -31.51 -22.14 -18.04
CA ASP A 66 -32.91 -22.16 -18.47
C ASP A 66 -34.06 -22.32 -17.48
N LEU A 67 -34.94 -21.32 -17.41
CA LEU A 67 -36.38 -21.56 -17.19
C LEU A 67 -37.25 -20.65 -18.07
N LYS A 68 -37.89 -21.29 -19.05
CA LYS A 68 -39.12 -20.89 -19.73
C LYS A 68 -40.33 -21.14 -18.83
N GLY A 69 -41.27 -20.19 -18.82
CA GLY A 69 -42.69 -20.46 -19.07
C GLY A 69 -43.63 -20.77 -17.90
N MET A 70 -44.79 -20.07 -17.93
CA MET A 70 -46.13 -20.40 -17.39
C MET A 70 -46.34 -20.11 -15.89
N SER A 71 -47.14 -19.11 -15.46
CA SER A 71 -48.62 -18.90 -15.57
C SER A 71 -49.39 -20.05 -14.87
N TRP A 72 -50.14 -19.84 -13.79
CA TRP A 72 -51.49 -19.24 -13.76
C TRP A 72 -52.07 -19.11 -12.31
N ILE A 73 -52.93 -18.08 -12.09
CA ILE A 73 -54.22 -18.05 -11.32
C ILE A 73 -54.15 -18.19 -9.76
N GLU A 74 -54.83 -17.42 -8.88
CA GLU A 74 -56.19 -16.82 -8.84
C GLU A 74 -56.27 -15.63 -7.82
N GLY A 75 -57.25 -14.72 -8.00
CA GLY A 75 -57.60 -13.58 -7.10
C GLY A 75 -58.56 -13.96 -5.95
N PRO A 76 -59.49 -13.11 -5.43
CA PRO A 76 -59.96 -11.80 -5.93
C PRO A 76 -60.33 -10.69 -4.88
N GLY A 77 -60.81 -9.54 -5.38
CA GLY A 77 -61.72 -8.57 -4.70
C GLY A 77 -61.14 -7.15 -4.50
N SER A 78 -61.82 -6.01 -4.72
CA SER A 78 -63.14 -5.68 -5.28
C SER A 78 -63.22 -4.14 -5.53
N ALA A 79 -63.86 -3.76 -6.65
CA ALA A 79 -64.74 -2.62 -6.97
C ALA A 79 -64.60 -1.21 -6.35
N GLY A 80 -64.70 -0.16 -7.22
CA GLY A 80 -65.24 1.17 -6.87
C GLY A 80 -64.69 2.37 -7.68
N ALA A 81 -65.44 2.85 -8.69
CA ALA A 81 -65.31 4.19 -9.31
C ALA A 81 -66.20 5.22 -8.56
N PRO A 82 -66.23 6.57 -8.79
CA PRO A 82 -65.78 7.32 -9.99
C PRO A 82 -65.16 8.76 -9.79
N ARG A 83 -64.56 9.26 -10.89
CA ARG A 83 -64.58 10.63 -11.49
C ARG A 83 -64.42 11.90 -10.61
N GLU A 84 -63.42 12.73 -10.93
CA GLU A 84 -63.58 14.19 -11.14
C GLU A 84 -62.37 14.84 -11.85
N GLU A 85 -62.67 15.69 -12.82
CA GLU A 85 -61.76 16.54 -13.60
C GLU A 85 -61.45 17.83 -12.83
N ALA A 86 -60.18 18.27 -12.86
CA ALA A 86 -59.83 19.67 -12.59
C ALA A 86 -58.72 20.14 -13.52
N THR A 87 -58.97 21.31 -14.09
CA THR A 87 -58.34 21.94 -15.25
C THR A 87 -57.13 22.81 -14.88
N GLN A 88 -56.33 23.15 -15.92
CA GLN A 88 -55.38 24.29 -16.08
C GLN A 88 -53.87 23.99 -15.97
N PRO A 89 -52.98 24.82 -16.57
CA PRO A 89 -52.99 25.32 -17.95
C PRO A 89 -51.62 25.18 -18.67
N ALA A 90 -51.66 25.25 -20.01
CA ALA A 90 -50.50 25.14 -20.88
C ALA A 90 -49.63 26.41 -20.95
N GLY A 91 -48.31 26.25 -20.75
CA GLY A 91 -47.30 27.30 -20.89
C GLY A 91 -46.48 27.22 -22.20
N ARG A 92 -46.76 28.17 -23.10
CA ARG A 92 -45.88 28.89 -24.06
C ARG A 92 -44.82 28.21 -24.96
N PHE A 93 -44.46 26.93 -24.81
CA PHE A 93 -43.54 26.26 -25.75
C PHE A 93 -44.23 25.41 -26.84
N ALA A 94 -45.54 25.21 -26.72
CA ALA A 94 -46.36 24.46 -27.69
C ALA A 94 -46.64 25.19 -29.02
N ARG A 95 -46.21 26.44 -29.18
CA ARG A 95 -46.46 27.25 -30.40
C ARG A 95 -45.29 27.35 -31.38
N LEU A 96 -44.16 26.68 -31.12
CA LEU A 96 -42.99 26.76 -32.00
C LEU A 96 -42.76 25.51 -32.88
N PHE A 97 -43.45 24.40 -32.62
CA PHE A 97 -43.29 23.16 -33.39
C PHE A 97 -44.36 22.94 -34.48
N GLU A 98 -45.25 23.91 -34.70
CA GLU A 98 -46.32 23.83 -35.71
C GLU A 98 -45.99 24.44 -37.08
N ARG A 99 -44.72 24.72 -37.39
CA ARG A 99 -44.34 25.36 -38.68
C ARG A 99 -43.37 24.62 -39.59
N LEU A 100 -43.07 23.34 -39.34
CA LEU A 100 -42.34 22.51 -40.32
C LEU A 100 -42.96 21.11 -40.43
N ARG A 101 -44.14 21.06 -41.08
CA ARG A 101 -44.75 19.84 -41.62
C ARG A 101 -45.30 20.10 -43.03
N TRP A 102 -44.46 19.90 -44.04
CA TRP A 102 -44.90 19.31 -45.31
C TRP A 102 -44.70 17.79 -45.13
N GLY A 103 -45.67 16.89 -45.23
CA GLY A 103 -46.88 16.88 -46.04
C GLY A 103 -46.76 15.69 -46.98
N LYS A 104 -47.22 14.50 -46.58
CA LYS A 104 -47.55 13.38 -47.48
C LYS A 104 -48.73 12.56 -46.94
N ARG A 105 -49.81 12.58 -47.72
CA ARG A 105 -50.97 11.66 -47.68
C ARG A 105 -50.65 10.40 -48.49
N ALA A 106 -51.16 9.25 -48.06
CA ALA A 106 -51.73 8.13 -48.85
C ALA A 106 -52.12 7.02 -47.84
N ARG A 107 -53.41 6.67 -47.66
CA ARG A 107 -54.24 5.68 -48.40
C ARG A 107 -53.58 4.31 -48.56
N SER A 108 -54.27 3.31 -47.99
CA SER A 108 -54.23 1.85 -48.15
C SER A 108 -54.54 1.45 -49.60
N GLU A 109 -53.96 0.43 -50.26
CA GLU A 109 -54.02 -1.04 -50.05
C GLU A 109 -52.98 -1.78 -50.98
N PRO A 110 -52.81 -3.15 -50.93
CA PRO A 110 -51.59 -3.93 -51.30
C PRO A 110 -51.65 -4.55 -52.74
N PRO A 111 -50.84 -5.55 -53.22
CA PRO A 111 -49.81 -6.41 -52.58
C PRO A 111 -48.52 -6.72 -53.43
N ALA A 112 -47.69 -7.66 -52.91
CA ALA A 112 -46.78 -8.59 -53.62
C ALA A 112 -45.24 -8.38 -53.57
N THR A 113 -44.60 -9.40 -52.99
CA THR A 113 -43.33 -10.11 -53.33
C THR A 113 -41.96 -9.42 -53.29
N ASP A 114 -41.07 -10.08 -52.51
CA ASP A 114 -39.61 -10.21 -52.58
C ASP A 114 -38.77 -9.04 -53.15
N GLU A 115 -37.89 -8.48 -52.31
CA GLU A 115 -36.46 -8.27 -52.63
C GLU A 115 -35.68 -7.68 -51.42
N THR A 116 -34.42 -8.12 -51.31
CA THR A 116 -33.31 -7.79 -50.37
C THR A 116 -33.40 -6.54 -49.46
N PRO A 117 -32.90 -6.60 -48.19
CA PRO A 117 -32.89 -5.44 -47.30
C PRO A 117 -31.84 -4.39 -47.72
N ALA A 118 -32.33 -3.21 -48.11
CA ALA A 118 -31.53 -2.01 -48.33
C ALA A 118 -30.81 -1.55 -47.04
N ARG A 119 -29.52 -1.19 -47.17
CA ARG A 119 -28.72 -0.64 -46.07
C ARG A 119 -29.35 0.65 -45.50
N PRO A 120 -29.42 0.81 -44.17
CA PRO A 120 -30.01 2.01 -43.57
C PRO A 120 -29.14 3.25 -43.86
N ARG A 121 -29.78 4.34 -44.29
CA ARG A 121 -29.13 5.64 -44.49
C ARG A 121 -28.72 6.22 -43.14
N LEU A 122 -27.41 6.29 -42.91
CA LEU A 122 -26.80 6.88 -41.71
C LEU A 122 -27.25 8.34 -41.50
N SER A 123 -27.57 8.70 -40.26
CA SER A 123 -28.01 10.04 -39.88
C SER A 123 -26.88 11.07 -40.03
N MET A 124 -27.23 12.35 -40.18
CA MET A 124 -26.24 13.41 -40.40
C MET A 124 -25.19 13.50 -39.27
N GLY A 125 -25.59 13.21 -38.03
CA GLY A 125 -24.68 13.14 -36.87
C GLY A 125 -23.72 11.95 -36.93
N GLN A 126 -24.15 10.81 -37.48
CA GLN A 126 -23.28 9.65 -37.69
C GLN A 126 -22.26 9.90 -38.81
N LYS A 127 -22.65 10.63 -39.86
CA LYS A 127 -21.73 11.11 -40.90
C LYS A 127 -20.70 12.08 -40.33
N LEU A 128 -21.11 13.04 -39.51
CA LEU A 128 -20.21 13.99 -38.85
C LEU A 128 -19.21 13.29 -37.92
N ALA A 129 -19.67 12.32 -37.13
CA ALA A 129 -18.82 11.51 -36.25
C ALA A 129 -17.84 10.61 -37.03
N GLN A 130 -18.20 10.19 -38.24
CA GLN A 130 -17.31 9.43 -39.13
C GLN A 130 -16.25 10.35 -39.76
N HIS A 131 -16.61 11.57 -40.15
CA HIS A 131 -15.66 12.57 -40.64
C HIS A 131 -14.69 13.05 -39.55
N LEU A 132 -15.17 13.27 -38.32
CA LEU A 132 -14.32 13.60 -37.16
C LEU A 132 -13.33 12.48 -36.82
N ARG A 133 -13.76 11.21 -36.89
CA ARG A 133 -12.87 10.06 -36.70
C ARG A 133 -11.83 9.92 -37.81
N ARG A 134 -12.19 10.21 -39.06
CA ARG A 134 -11.24 10.26 -40.19
C ARG A 134 -10.27 11.44 -40.08
N ALA A 135 -10.72 12.59 -39.61
CA ALA A 135 -9.88 13.76 -39.35
C ALA A 135 -8.89 13.51 -38.20
N GLN A 136 -9.32 12.88 -37.10
CA GLN A 136 -8.42 12.46 -36.02
C GLN A 136 -7.40 11.40 -36.46
N ALA A 137 -7.80 10.47 -37.33
CA ALA A 137 -6.88 9.48 -37.91
C ALA A 137 -5.86 10.13 -38.86
N GLY A 138 -6.26 11.15 -39.62
CA GLY A 138 -5.37 11.95 -40.47
C GLY A 138 -4.39 12.80 -39.66
N LEU A 139 -4.88 13.49 -38.62
CA LEU A 139 -4.04 14.29 -37.71
C LEU A 139 -3.01 13.43 -36.95
N ARG A 140 -3.34 12.18 -36.61
CA ARG A 140 -2.38 11.23 -36.01
C ARG A 140 -1.32 10.73 -36.98
N ARG A 141 -1.59 10.73 -38.29
CA ARG A 141 -0.61 10.35 -39.33
C ARG A 141 0.31 11.51 -39.74
N ILE A 142 -0.14 12.76 -39.55
CA ILE A 142 0.59 13.96 -39.97
C ILE A 142 1.34 14.63 -38.79
N ALA A 143 1.04 14.26 -37.53
CA ALA A 143 1.77 14.76 -36.37
C ALA A 143 3.25 14.37 -36.45
N PRO A 144 4.18 15.30 -36.70
CA PRO A 144 5.56 14.91 -36.95
C PRO A 144 6.25 14.50 -35.65
N LYS A 145 7.26 13.62 -35.75
CA LYS A 145 8.05 13.11 -34.61
C LYS A 145 8.70 14.19 -33.72
N TRP A 146 8.74 15.45 -34.16
CA TRP A 146 9.22 16.57 -33.34
C TRP A 146 8.23 16.99 -32.25
N LEU A 147 6.91 16.80 -32.41
CA LEU A 147 5.91 17.17 -31.40
C LEU A 147 5.98 16.28 -30.15
N SER A 148 6.32 15.00 -30.30
CA SER A 148 6.57 14.10 -29.16
C SER A 148 7.89 14.45 -28.46
N ARG A 149 8.91 14.85 -29.23
CA ARG A 149 10.19 15.36 -28.69
C ARG A 149 10.00 16.70 -27.98
N LEU A 150 9.19 17.61 -28.52
CA LEU A 150 8.86 18.89 -27.88
C LEU A 150 8.05 18.67 -26.60
N ARG A 151 7.09 17.74 -26.59
CA ARG A 151 6.40 17.33 -25.35
C ARG A 151 7.34 16.75 -24.30
N ALA A 152 8.29 15.90 -24.70
CA ALA A 152 9.29 15.36 -23.78
C ALA A 152 10.25 16.45 -23.26
N ARG A 153 10.64 17.39 -24.13
CA ARG A 153 11.52 18.51 -23.80
C ARG A 153 10.84 19.52 -22.89
N VAL A 154 9.58 19.87 -23.18
CA VAL A 154 8.74 20.71 -22.31
C VAL A 154 8.49 20.00 -20.98
N ARG A 155 8.18 18.69 -20.95
CA ARG A 155 8.03 17.94 -19.69
C ARG A 155 9.29 17.96 -18.82
N ASN A 156 10.48 17.92 -19.42
CA ASN A 156 11.74 18.02 -18.68
C ASN A 156 12.06 19.47 -18.26
N TRP A 157 11.55 20.48 -18.97
CA TRP A 157 11.70 21.90 -18.63
C TRP A 157 10.79 22.33 -17.47
N TRP A 158 9.68 21.61 -17.25
CA TRP A 158 8.76 21.79 -16.11
C TRP A 158 8.97 20.76 -14.98
N ALA A 159 10.06 19.98 -15.01
CA ALA A 159 10.40 19.16 -13.85
C ALA A 159 10.78 20.11 -12.71
N PRO A 160 10.08 20.09 -11.56
CA PRO A 160 10.39 21.04 -10.50
C PRO A 160 11.79 20.73 -9.99
N GLU A 161 12.71 21.67 -10.19
CA GLU A 161 14.01 21.74 -9.54
C GLU A 161 13.76 21.65 -8.03
N GLY A 162 14.11 20.50 -7.47
CA GLY A 162 13.85 20.19 -6.08
C GLY A 162 14.57 18.90 -5.74
N PRO A 163 14.87 18.67 -4.45
CA PRO A 163 15.67 17.54 -4.03
C PRO A 163 15.09 16.23 -4.58
N ILE A 164 15.99 15.40 -5.10
CA ILE A 164 15.67 14.04 -5.52
C ILE A 164 15.62 13.20 -4.25
N PRO A 165 14.54 12.44 -4.01
CA PRO A 165 14.49 11.56 -2.84
C PRO A 165 15.57 10.49 -3.01
N VAL A 166 16.56 10.51 -2.14
CA VAL A 166 17.64 9.52 -2.09
C VAL A 166 17.88 9.12 -0.64
N PHE A 167 18.30 7.88 -0.43
CA PHE A 167 18.85 7.47 0.84
C PHE A 167 20.38 7.63 0.79
N PRO A 168 20.99 8.35 1.74
CA PRO A 168 22.43 8.26 1.97
C PRO A 168 22.83 6.82 2.28
N GLU A 169 24.07 6.45 1.97
CA GLU A 169 24.62 5.12 2.27
C GLU A 169 24.57 4.80 3.77
N SER A 170 24.77 5.81 4.62
CA SER A 170 24.56 5.71 6.07
C SER A 170 23.79 6.91 6.58
N GLU A 171 22.73 6.65 7.33
CA GLU A 171 21.96 7.66 8.06
C GLU A 171 22.05 7.36 9.55
N PRO A 172 22.56 8.30 10.36
CA PRO A 172 22.79 8.03 11.77
C PRO A 172 21.47 7.76 12.52
N GLU A 173 20.33 8.27 12.04
CA GLU A 173 19.02 7.98 12.64
C GLU A 173 18.59 6.51 12.47
N ASP A 174 19.16 5.77 11.52
CA ASP A 174 18.88 4.33 11.40
C ASP A 174 19.43 3.56 12.62
N LEU A 175 20.46 4.10 13.30
CA LEU A 175 20.94 3.53 14.57
C LEU A 175 19.89 3.59 15.67
N LEU A 176 19.07 4.64 15.71
CA LEU A 176 17.96 4.75 16.65
C LEU A 176 16.93 3.64 16.39
N ALA A 177 16.52 3.46 15.13
CA ALA A 177 15.61 2.38 14.75
C ALA A 177 16.21 1.01 15.11
N ARG A 178 17.50 0.80 14.82
CA ARG A 178 18.23 -0.41 15.21
C ARG A 178 18.18 -0.64 16.70
N GLN A 179 18.46 0.36 17.54
CA GLN A 179 18.47 0.20 18.99
C GLN A 179 17.08 -0.15 19.53
N VAL A 180 16.03 0.54 19.09
CA VAL A 180 14.65 0.25 19.51
C VAL A 180 14.26 -1.18 19.16
N VAL A 181 14.57 -1.61 17.94
CA VAL A 181 14.30 -2.97 17.48
C VAL A 181 15.14 -4.00 18.23
N GLN A 182 16.44 -3.75 18.43
CA GLN A 182 17.34 -4.69 19.11
C GLN A 182 17.00 -4.87 20.60
N GLN A 183 16.67 -3.79 21.31
CA GLN A 183 16.29 -3.87 22.73
C GLN A 183 15.07 -4.75 22.97
N ARG A 184 14.19 -4.88 21.97
CA ARG A 184 12.90 -5.57 22.07
C ARG A 184 12.75 -6.73 21.08
N MET A 185 13.85 -7.13 20.43
CA MET A 185 13.87 -8.16 19.40
C MET A 185 13.30 -9.49 19.93
N TRP A 186 13.69 -9.88 21.14
CA TRP A 186 13.18 -11.09 21.78
C TRP A 186 11.66 -11.09 21.99
N LEU A 187 11.06 -9.92 22.29
CA LEU A 187 9.61 -9.79 22.46
C LEU A 187 8.87 -9.89 21.13
N LEU A 188 9.41 -9.23 20.09
CA LEU A 188 8.89 -9.35 18.73
C LEU A 188 8.93 -10.80 18.27
N GLU A 189 10.01 -11.50 18.58
CA GLU A 189 10.21 -12.89 18.20
C GLU A 189 9.28 -13.86 18.94
N LEU A 190 9.14 -13.73 20.27
CA LEU A 190 8.20 -14.52 21.06
C LEU A 190 6.76 -14.32 20.59
N ARG A 191 6.39 -13.08 20.29
CA ARG A 191 5.05 -12.77 19.81
C ARG A 191 4.81 -13.38 18.44
N ARG A 192 5.77 -13.26 17.52
CA ARG A 192 5.70 -13.89 16.21
C ARG A 192 5.48 -15.40 16.33
N LYS A 193 6.23 -16.08 17.21
CA LYS A 193 6.04 -17.52 17.48
C LYS A 193 4.61 -17.83 17.94
N ARG A 194 4.05 -17.02 18.84
CA ARG A 194 2.66 -17.13 19.30
C ARG A 194 1.64 -16.89 18.18
N ASP A 195 1.81 -15.82 17.40
CA ASP A 195 0.87 -15.42 16.34
C ASP A 195 0.88 -16.43 15.17
N LEU A 196 2.00 -17.12 14.93
CA LEU A 196 2.12 -18.20 13.95
C LEU A 196 1.72 -19.59 14.50
N GLY A 197 1.21 -19.66 15.74
CA GLY A 197 0.68 -20.90 16.33
C GLY A 197 1.72 -21.87 16.89
N GLY A 198 2.99 -21.47 17.03
CA GLY A 198 4.09 -22.36 17.39
C GLY A 198 4.63 -22.17 18.81
N SER A 199 4.25 -23.09 19.71
CA SER A 199 5.08 -23.52 20.86
C SER A 199 6.06 -24.65 20.48
N GLN A 200 5.98 -25.16 19.26
CA GLN A 200 6.82 -26.25 18.76
C GLN A 200 7.94 -25.69 17.88
N GLU A 201 9.18 -25.95 18.28
CA GLU A 201 10.34 -25.83 17.41
C GLU A 201 10.10 -26.75 16.20
N THR A 202 9.77 -26.15 15.04
CA THR A 202 9.76 -26.90 13.78
C THR A 202 11.18 -27.41 13.57
N PRO A 203 11.36 -28.72 13.31
CA PRO A 203 12.70 -29.30 13.23
C PRO A 203 13.48 -28.61 12.11
N VAL A 204 14.73 -28.24 12.42
CA VAL A 204 15.67 -27.70 11.42
C VAL A 204 15.88 -28.79 10.37
N ALA A 205 15.39 -28.56 9.16
CA ALA A 205 15.50 -29.51 8.05
C ALA A 205 16.65 -29.09 7.14
N SER A 206 17.49 -30.04 6.75
CA SER A 206 18.45 -29.81 5.67
C SER A 206 17.80 -30.09 4.31
N VAL A 207 17.88 -29.13 3.39
CA VAL A 207 17.37 -29.27 2.02
C VAL A 207 18.45 -28.87 1.03
N THR A 208 18.60 -29.68 -0.02
CA THR A 208 19.47 -29.34 -1.15
C THR A 208 18.66 -28.61 -2.21
N VAL A 209 19.13 -27.44 -2.60
CA VAL A 209 18.50 -26.59 -3.62
C VAL A 209 19.46 -26.29 -4.75
N THR A 210 18.93 -25.98 -5.92
CA THR A 210 19.71 -25.49 -7.07
C THR A 210 19.54 -23.98 -7.20
N SER A 211 20.66 -23.26 -7.27
CA SER A 211 20.72 -21.83 -7.51
C SER A 211 20.47 -21.51 -8.98
N ALA A 212 19.51 -20.62 -9.26
CA ALA A 212 19.27 -20.15 -10.63
C ALA A 212 20.39 -19.23 -11.13
N SER A 213 21.02 -18.46 -10.24
CA SER A 213 22.10 -17.54 -10.59
C SER A 213 23.43 -18.23 -10.92
N THR A 214 23.77 -19.31 -10.20
CA THR A 214 25.06 -20.01 -10.37
C THR A 214 24.94 -21.37 -11.06
N GLY A 215 23.74 -21.96 -11.10
CA GLY A 215 23.51 -23.34 -11.54
C GLY A 215 24.02 -24.40 -10.54
N GLY A 216 24.72 -24.00 -9.48
CA GLY A 216 25.25 -24.89 -8.45
C GLY A 216 24.19 -25.32 -7.44
N THR A 217 24.46 -26.43 -6.75
CA THR A 217 23.66 -26.88 -5.61
C THR A 217 24.14 -26.20 -4.33
N LYS A 218 23.20 -25.94 -3.42
CA LYS A 218 23.45 -25.40 -2.07
C LYS A 218 22.72 -26.24 -1.05
N GLN A 219 23.32 -26.42 0.12
CA GLN A 219 22.67 -27.06 1.26
C GLN A 219 22.18 -25.98 2.22
N LEU A 220 20.88 -25.98 2.52
CA LEU A 220 20.25 -25.03 3.42
C LEU A 220 19.70 -25.74 4.66
N LYS A 221 19.98 -25.20 5.85
CA LYS A 221 19.27 -25.52 7.08
C LYS A 221 18.05 -24.62 7.18
N VAL A 222 16.87 -25.16 6.91
CA VAL A 222 15.59 -24.43 6.98
C VAL A 222 15.02 -24.58 8.37
N GLY A 223 14.83 -23.43 9.02
CA GLY A 223 14.25 -23.30 10.35
C GLY A 223 12.76 -22.96 10.29
N PRO A 224 12.23 -22.32 11.35
CA PRO A 224 10.81 -22.13 11.51
C PRO A 224 10.21 -21.13 10.51
N LEU A 225 8.89 -21.21 10.38
CA LEU A 225 8.08 -20.22 9.68
C LEU A 225 8.35 -18.83 10.27
N PHE A 226 8.84 -17.93 9.42
CA PHE A 226 9.15 -16.55 9.74
C PHE A 226 7.91 -15.66 9.59
N TRP A 227 7.10 -15.89 8.56
CA TRP A 227 5.92 -15.07 8.27
C TRP A 227 4.92 -15.85 7.41
N LYS A 228 3.63 -15.55 7.57
CA LYS A 228 2.52 -16.10 6.80
C LYS A 228 1.60 -14.97 6.34
N GLY A 229 1.36 -14.90 5.04
CA GLY A 229 0.44 -13.96 4.41
C GLY A 229 -0.96 -14.55 4.24
N ASP A 230 -1.92 -13.67 3.96
CA ASP A 230 -3.32 -14.03 3.73
C ASP A 230 -3.51 -14.83 2.42
N ASP A 231 -2.66 -14.60 1.41
CA ASP A 231 -2.79 -15.16 0.05
C ASP A 231 -1.91 -16.41 -0.20
N GLY A 232 -1.60 -17.16 0.86
CA GLY A 232 -0.78 -18.39 0.78
C GLY A 232 0.73 -18.16 0.64
N PHE A 233 1.20 -16.91 0.59
CA PHE A 233 2.63 -16.60 0.67
C PHE A 233 3.16 -16.89 2.07
N VAL A 234 4.32 -17.54 2.14
CA VAL A 234 5.00 -17.90 3.38
C VAL A 234 6.48 -17.56 3.29
N MET A 235 7.10 -17.28 4.44
CA MET A 235 8.55 -17.10 4.54
C MET A 235 9.09 -18.03 5.62
N TYR A 236 10.16 -18.76 5.33
CA TYR A 236 10.88 -19.59 6.28
C TYR A 236 12.24 -18.98 6.59
N SER A 237 12.69 -19.05 7.84
CA SER A 237 14.09 -18.76 8.15
C SER A 237 14.96 -19.86 7.58
N ALA A 238 16.14 -19.51 7.04
CA ALA A 238 17.11 -20.51 6.60
C ALA A 238 18.54 -20.01 6.82
N GLU A 239 19.48 -20.95 6.80
CA GLU A 239 20.91 -20.70 6.88
C GLU A 239 21.59 -21.51 5.78
N ASP A 240 22.47 -20.86 5.02
CA ASP A 240 23.34 -21.53 4.05
C ASP A 240 24.47 -22.23 4.80
N VAL A 241 24.56 -23.56 4.67
CA VAL A 241 25.47 -24.40 5.49
C VAL A 241 26.94 -24.11 5.21
N GLU A 242 27.28 -23.72 3.98
CA GLU A 242 28.67 -23.50 3.60
C GLU A 242 29.18 -22.13 4.08
N THR A 243 28.32 -21.13 4.01
CA THR A 243 28.68 -19.73 4.32
C THR A 243 28.29 -19.30 5.74
N GLY A 244 27.39 -20.04 6.40
CA GLY A 244 26.78 -19.65 7.67
C GLY A 244 25.85 -18.43 7.55
N GLU A 245 25.47 -18.04 6.33
CA GLU A 245 24.66 -16.84 6.09
C GLU A 245 23.18 -17.09 6.42
N GLU A 246 22.62 -16.27 7.33
CA GLU A 246 21.19 -16.27 7.61
C GLU A 246 20.37 -15.55 6.53
N LEU A 247 19.33 -16.21 6.04
CA LEU A 247 18.45 -15.72 4.99
C LEU A 247 16.98 -16.10 5.25
N VAL A 248 16.08 -15.63 4.39
CA VAL A 248 14.70 -16.11 4.35
C VAL A 248 14.35 -16.66 2.97
N LEU A 249 13.58 -17.75 2.97
CA LEU A 249 13.01 -18.37 1.79
C LEU A 249 11.56 -17.97 1.68
N LYS A 250 11.22 -17.11 0.71
CA LYS A 250 9.83 -16.78 0.40
C LYS A 250 9.27 -17.77 -0.62
N ALA A 251 8.14 -18.36 -0.30
CA ALA A 251 7.47 -19.37 -1.12
C ALA A 251 5.95 -19.20 -1.07
N VAL A 252 5.24 -20.09 -1.75
CA VAL A 252 3.76 -20.15 -1.79
C VAL A 252 3.32 -21.54 -1.38
N THR A 253 2.35 -21.64 -0.46
CA THR A 253 1.69 -22.91 -0.15
C THR A 253 0.83 -23.35 -1.34
N ALA A 254 1.00 -24.59 -1.77
CA ALA A 254 0.32 -25.13 -2.94
C ALA A 254 -1.12 -25.54 -2.57
N HIS A 255 -2.09 -24.72 -2.97
CA HIS A 255 -3.53 -24.96 -2.80
C HIS A 255 -4.23 -24.87 -4.16
N GLY A 256 -4.23 -25.97 -4.92
CA GLY A 256 -5.00 -26.09 -6.17
C GLY A 256 -4.57 -25.10 -7.28
N ALA A 257 -5.54 -24.68 -8.10
CA ALA A 257 -5.35 -23.90 -9.33
C ALA A 257 -4.70 -22.51 -9.12
N ASP A 258 -4.81 -21.94 -7.92
CA ASP A 258 -4.23 -20.63 -7.58
C ASP A 258 -2.70 -20.67 -7.44
N THR A 259 -2.11 -21.86 -7.29
CA THR A 259 -0.66 -22.03 -7.09
C THR A 259 0.15 -21.47 -8.26
N THR A 260 -0.28 -21.71 -9.51
CA THR A 260 0.43 -21.24 -10.71
C THR A 260 0.42 -19.71 -10.81
N ALA A 261 -0.71 -19.08 -10.49
CA ALA A 261 -0.83 -17.63 -10.51
C ALA A 261 0.06 -16.98 -9.43
N SER A 262 0.07 -17.54 -8.22
CA SER A 262 0.91 -17.06 -7.12
C SER A 262 2.41 -17.29 -7.37
N VAL A 263 2.79 -18.39 -8.03
CA VAL A 263 4.18 -18.61 -8.47
C VAL A 263 4.58 -17.61 -9.56
N ALA A 264 3.69 -17.26 -10.47
CA ALA A 264 3.96 -16.20 -11.46
C ALA A 264 4.23 -14.84 -10.79
N VAL A 265 3.58 -14.55 -9.65
CA VAL A 265 3.88 -13.35 -8.84
C VAL A 265 5.30 -13.42 -8.24
N LEU A 266 5.73 -14.58 -7.72
CA LEU A 266 7.12 -14.75 -7.25
C LEU A 266 8.13 -14.61 -8.38
N GLN A 267 7.86 -15.16 -9.56
CA GLN A 267 8.73 -15.02 -10.73
C GLN A 267 8.81 -13.57 -11.21
N ALA A 268 7.70 -12.83 -11.17
CA ALA A 268 7.68 -11.41 -11.45
C ALA A 268 8.52 -10.61 -10.44
N GLU A 269 8.47 -10.99 -9.15
CA GLU A 269 9.31 -10.40 -8.10
C GLU A 269 10.80 -10.67 -8.32
N ALA A 270 11.17 -11.91 -8.64
CA ALA A 270 12.54 -12.30 -8.99
C ALA A 270 13.08 -11.48 -10.17
N SER A 271 12.22 -11.16 -11.13
CA SER A 271 12.58 -10.41 -12.33
C SER A 271 12.46 -8.89 -12.17
N CYS A 272 12.11 -8.36 -10.99
CA CYS A 272 11.69 -6.96 -10.87
C CYS A 272 12.85 -5.95 -11.07
N LEU A 273 14.10 -6.38 -10.86
CA LEU A 273 15.30 -5.56 -11.08
C LEU A 273 15.31 -4.89 -12.47
N LYS A 274 14.85 -5.59 -13.52
CA LYS A 274 14.79 -5.06 -14.90
C LYS A 274 13.85 -3.85 -15.09
N ASN A 275 12.97 -3.61 -14.13
CA ASN A 275 12.04 -2.48 -14.16
C ASN A 275 12.60 -1.23 -13.48
N LEU A 276 13.70 -1.35 -12.74
CA LEU A 276 14.35 -0.23 -12.07
C LEU A 276 15.23 0.56 -13.05
N GLN A 277 15.27 1.87 -12.86
CA GLN A 277 16.09 2.78 -13.63
C GLN A 277 17.42 3.00 -12.91
N ASN A 278 18.53 2.85 -13.63
CA ASN A 278 19.88 3.12 -13.14
C ASN A 278 20.29 2.26 -11.92
N ILE A 279 19.79 1.03 -11.84
CA ILE A 279 20.13 0.02 -10.83
C ILE A 279 20.37 -1.30 -11.54
N ASN A 280 21.52 -1.92 -11.30
CA ASN A 280 21.96 -3.13 -12.02
C ASN A 280 22.03 -4.38 -11.15
N THR A 281 21.99 -4.23 -9.82
CA THR A 281 22.05 -5.37 -8.89
C THR A 281 21.01 -5.25 -7.77
N PRO A 282 20.55 -6.39 -7.19
CA PRO A 282 19.68 -6.36 -6.01
C PRO A 282 20.32 -5.66 -4.80
N GLN A 283 21.63 -5.80 -4.63
CA GLN A 283 22.39 -5.10 -3.59
C GLN A 283 22.34 -3.58 -3.77
N GLU A 284 22.56 -3.10 -4.99
CA GLU A 284 22.46 -1.67 -5.30
C GLU A 284 21.03 -1.13 -5.05
N ALA A 285 20.00 -1.94 -5.35
CA ALA A 285 18.61 -1.59 -5.02
C ALA A 285 18.38 -1.43 -3.51
N ARG A 286 19.00 -2.30 -2.68
CA ARG A 286 18.93 -2.20 -1.22
C ARG A 286 19.65 -0.96 -0.71
N ASP A 287 20.85 -0.70 -1.19
CA ASP A 287 21.70 0.35 -0.64
C ASP A 287 21.25 1.75 -1.08
N ARG A 288 20.84 1.91 -2.34
CA ARG A 288 20.47 3.23 -2.88
C ARG A 288 18.98 3.54 -2.76
N LEU A 289 18.12 2.53 -2.92
CA LEU A 289 16.66 2.73 -2.97
C LEU A 289 15.93 2.19 -1.73
N ARG A 290 16.60 1.38 -0.90
CA ARG A 290 15.97 0.59 0.19
C ARG A 290 14.86 -0.32 -0.32
N PHE A 291 15.05 -0.89 -1.51
CA PHE A 291 14.17 -1.92 -2.06
C PHE A 291 14.78 -3.29 -1.78
N LEU A 292 14.05 -4.12 -1.03
CA LEU A 292 14.43 -5.50 -0.74
C LEU A 292 13.99 -6.40 -1.91
N LEU A 293 14.90 -6.58 -2.85
CA LEU A 293 14.77 -7.52 -3.95
C LEU A 293 15.43 -8.86 -3.61
N PRO A 294 14.93 -9.98 -4.17
CA PRO A 294 15.60 -11.25 -4.04
C PRO A 294 16.96 -11.24 -4.75
N ASP A 295 17.93 -11.92 -4.14
CA ASP A 295 19.28 -12.04 -4.68
C ASP A 295 19.43 -13.26 -5.60
N ASP A 296 18.61 -14.28 -5.38
CA ASP A 296 18.62 -15.53 -6.12
C ASP A 296 17.24 -16.20 -6.05
N THR A 297 17.04 -17.21 -6.88
CA THR A 297 15.90 -18.10 -6.80
C THR A 297 16.37 -19.54 -6.70
N PHE A 298 15.67 -20.32 -5.88
CA PHE A 298 15.98 -21.71 -5.60
C PHE A 298 14.85 -22.64 -6.00
N THR A 299 15.23 -23.83 -6.43
CA THR A 299 14.34 -24.97 -6.66
C THR A 299 14.91 -26.22 -5.99
N VAL A 300 14.04 -27.10 -5.51
CA VAL A 300 14.39 -28.41 -4.97
C VAL A 300 14.23 -29.43 -6.09
N ALA A 301 15.33 -30.10 -6.44
CA ALA A 301 15.44 -30.98 -7.60
C ALA A 301 15.12 -30.29 -8.95
N GLU A 302 15.32 -30.99 -10.06
CA GLU A 302 15.02 -30.51 -11.43
C GLU A 302 13.52 -30.51 -11.76
N ALA A 303 12.66 -30.46 -10.74
CA ALA A 303 11.21 -30.41 -10.93
C ALA A 303 10.76 -29.01 -11.41
N PRO A 304 9.68 -28.93 -12.22
CA PRO A 304 9.19 -27.66 -12.74
C PRO A 304 8.73 -26.70 -11.64
N PRO A 305 8.81 -25.37 -11.86
CA PRO A 305 8.20 -24.38 -10.99
C PRO A 305 6.70 -24.66 -10.79
N ALA A 306 6.17 -24.29 -9.62
CA ALA A 306 4.78 -24.56 -9.21
C ALA A 306 4.41 -26.03 -8.89
N LYS A 307 5.31 -27.01 -9.10
CA LYS A 307 5.09 -28.37 -8.58
C LYS A 307 4.94 -28.31 -7.06
N ALA A 308 3.87 -28.90 -6.53
CA ALA A 308 3.69 -29.03 -5.09
C ALA A 308 4.71 -30.03 -4.52
N LEU A 309 5.44 -29.60 -3.49
CA LEU A 309 6.43 -30.41 -2.78
C LEU A 309 6.00 -30.56 -1.32
N SER A 310 6.00 -31.80 -0.84
CA SER A 310 5.90 -32.10 0.58
C SER A 310 7.30 -32.06 1.19
N LEU A 311 7.61 -30.98 1.91
CA LEU A 311 8.90 -30.74 2.52
C LEU A 311 8.79 -30.89 4.04
N SER A 312 9.79 -31.51 4.68
CA SER A 312 9.75 -31.84 6.11
C SER A 312 9.60 -30.64 7.05
N PHE A 313 9.98 -29.44 6.60
CA PHE A 313 9.85 -28.19 7.36
C PHE A 313 8.49 -27.48 7.18
N SER A 314 7.59 -28.02 6.35
CA SER A 314 6.29 -27.40 6.07
C SER A 314 5.15 -28.39 6.28
N GLU A 315 4.14 -27.98 7.06
CA GLU A 315 2.93 -28.77 7.28
C GLU A 315 2.03 -28.87 6.04
N ALA A 316 2.08 -27.85 5.17
CA ALA A 316 1.37 -27.82 3.91
C ALA A 316 2.33 -27.98 2.72
N PRO A 317 1.90 -28.61 1.61
CA PRO A 317 2.69 -28.64 0.39
C PRO A 317 3.08 -27.23 -0.06
N VAL A 318 4.30 -27.05 -0.56
CA VAL A 318 4.86 -25.77 -1.01
C VAL A 318 5.22 -25.86 -2.48
N ALA A 319 4.97 -24.82 -3.26
CA ALA A 319 5.39 -24.76 -4.65
C ALA A 319 6.92 -24.82 -4.79
N ASN A 320 7.43 -25.53 -5.81
CA ASN A 320 8.86 -25.64 -6.10
C ASN A 320 9.46 -24.35 -6.71
N PHE A 321 9.37 -23.24 -5.99
CA PHE A 321 9.97 -21.97 -6.38
C PHE A 321 10.15 -21.08 -5.15
N PHE A 322 11.40 -20.86 -4.76
CA PHE A 322 11.76 -20.13 -3.55
C PHE A 322 12.57 -18.88 -3.92
N LEU A 323 12.19 -17.73 -3.36
CA LEU A 323 13.02 -16.53 -3.46
C LEU A 323 13.98 -16.50 -2.27
N ARG A 324 15.29 -16.37 -2.55
CA ARG A 324 16.29 -16.06 -1.53
C ARG A 324 16.26 -14.58 -1.25
N MET A 325 15.93 -14.19 -0.02
CA MET A 325 15.96 -12.79 0.42
C MET A 325 16.79 -12.62 1.70
N PRO A 326 17.41 -11.44 1.91
CA PRO A 326 18.00 -11.10 3.19
C PRO A 326 16.96 -11.17 4.31
N LYS A 327 17.37 -11.65 5.49
CA LYS A 327 16.49 -11.84 6.64
C LYS A 327 16.15 -10.49 7.33
N PRO A 328 14.88 -10.05 7.31
CA PRO A 328 14.46 -8.89 8.11
C PRO A 328 14.32 -9.30 9.58
N VAL A 329 14.26 -8.30 10.49
CA VAL A 329 13.90 -8.55 11.89
C VAL A 329 12.40 -8.77 12.02
N THR A 330 11.61 -7.88 11.41
CA THR A 330 10.15 -7.92 11.47
C THR A 330 9.52 -7.08 10.35
N THR A 331 8.21 -7.20 10.18
CA THR A 331 7.43 -6.29 9.32
C THR A 331 6.95 -5.08 10.14
N LEU A 332 6.68 -3.96 9.47
CA LEU A 332 6.09 -2.79 10.11
C LEU A 332 4.71 -3.16 10.70
N LEU A 333 3.91 -4.01 10.04
CA LEU A 333 2.63 -4.45 10.61
C LEU A 333 2.84 -5.15 11.97
N ALA A 334 3.73 -6.14 12.04
CA ALA A 334 3.98 -6.88 13.26
C ALA A 334 4.53 -5.97 14.38
N TYR A 335 5.37 -4.99 14.02
CA TYR A 335 5.82 -3.95 14.94
C TYR A 335 4.66 -3.10 15.47
N LEU A 336 3.77 -2.59 14.61
CA LEU A 336 2.62 -1.77 15.03
C LEU A 336 1.63 -2.58 15.89
N GLN A 337 1.43 -3.85 15.55
CA GLN A 337 0.63 -4.77 16.36
C GLN A 337 1.27 -4.98 17.74
N ALA A 338 2.60 -5.05 17.81
CA ALA A 338 3.37 -5.07 19.06
C ALA A 338 3.18 -3.80 19.90
N MET A 339 3.19 -2.63 19.25
CA MET A 339 2.90 -1.36 19.92
C MET A 339 1.49 -1.32 20.53
N GLU A 340 0.45 -1.67 19.78
CA GLU A 340 -0.94 -1.58 20.25
C GLU A 340 -1.17 -2.44 21.51
N LYS A 341 -0.51 -3.60 21.61
CA LYS A 341 -0.59 -4.48 22.80
C LYS A 341 0.34 -4.07 23.95
N GLY A 342 0.95 -2.89 23.90
CA GLY A 342 1.75 -2.33 25.00
C GLY A 342 3.11 -2.99 25.19
N VAL A 343 3.69 -3.64 24.17
CA VAL A 343 5.00 -4.33 24.26
C VAL A 343 6.16 -3.35 24.53
N PHE A 344 5.94 -2.09 24.25
CA PHE A 344 6.94 -1.04 24.28
C PHE A 344 6.37 0.18 25.04
N HIS A 345 7.22 0.92 25.78
CA HIS A 345 6.80 2.05 26.61
C HIS A 345 6.92 3.41 25.88
N GLY A 346 6.08 4.37 26.29
CA GLY A 346 5.76 5.60 25.55
C GLY A 346 6.91 6.54 25.15
N SER A 347 8.07 6.50 25.82
CA SER A 347 9.21 7.38 25.51
C SER A 347 9.91 7.02 24.19
N ASP A 348 10.00 5.74 23.87
CA ASP A 348 10.87 5.24 22.79
C ASP A 348 10.17 5.29 21.41
N HIS A 349 8.85 5.47 21.43
CA HIS A 349 7.98 5.35 20.26
C HIS A 349 7.89 6.59 19.41
N ARG A 350 7.78 7.74 20.06
CA ARG A 350 7.51 8.99 19.36
C ARG A 350 8.63 9.35 18.38
N PRO A 351 9.92 9.25 18.74
CA PRO A 351 11.01 9.44 17.77
C PRO A 351 10.92 8.46 16.59
N LEU A 352 10.60 7.19 16.87
CA LEU A 352 10.49 6.17 15.84
C LEU A 352 9.28 6.40 14.91
N GLN A 353 8.14 6.87 15.41
CA GLN A 353 6.97 7.23 14.58
C GLN A 353 7.30 8.35 13.60
N HIS A 354 8.01 9.39 14.04
CA HIS A 354 8.46 10.47 13.15
C HIS A 354 9.45 9.95 12.10
N LEU A 355 10.45 9.17 12.53
CA LEU A 355 11.43 8.56 11.63
C LEU A 355 10.75 7.67 10.58
N LEU A 356 9.88 6.75 11.00
CA LEU A 356 9.13 5.87 10.10
C LEU A 356 8.28 6.68 9.12
N THR A 357 7.64 7.76 9.56
CA THR A 357 6.88 8.68 8.68
C THR A 357 7.77 9.25 7.58
N LEU A 358 8.96 9.76 7.91
CA LEU A 358 9.92 10.26 6.92
C LEU A 358 10.38 9.17 5.96
N ARG A 359 10.68 7.97 6.46
CA ARG A 359 11.18 6.84 5.67
C ARG A 359 10.12 6.35 4.67
N VAL A 360 8.86 6.18 5.09
CA VAL A 360 7.80 5.71 4.17
C VAL A 360 7.46 6.73 3.09
N ILE A 361 7.47 8.04 3.41
CA ILE A 361 7.28 9.09 2.40
C ILE A 361 8.41 9.04 1.38
N ARG A 362 9.66 8.91 1.84
CA ARG A 362 10.83 8.85 0.95
C ARG A 362 10.83 7.61 0.06
N LEU A 363 10.50 6.43 0.61
CA LEU A 363 10.34 5.18 -0.16
C LEU A 363 9.29 5.34 -1.28
N ALA A 364 8.12 5.88 -0.94
CA ALA A 364 7.05 6.11 -1.93
C ALA A 364 7.43 7.18 -2.98
N ALA A 365 8.19 8.21 -2.59
CA ALA A 365 8.71 9.21 -3.52
C ALA A 365 9.75 8.60 -4.47
N ILE A 366 10.63 7.73 -3.98
CA ILE A 366 11.60 6.99 -4.81
C ILE A 366 10.88 6.11 -5.84
N LEU A 367 9.86 5.33 -5.44
CA LEU A 367 9.03 4.56 -6.37
C LEU A 367 8.45 5.44 -7.49
N GLN A 368 7.95 6.62 -7.14
CA GLN A 368 7.41 7.57 -8.11
C GLN A 368 8.49 8.07 -9.08
N THR A 369 9.71 8.37 -8.61
CA THR A 369 10.83 8.75 -9.48
C THR A 369 11.29 7.62 -10.39
N GLN A 370 11.19 6.37 -9.94
CA GLN A 370 11.47 5.16 -10.72
C GLN A 370 10.39 4.88 -11.78
N GLY A 371 9.29 5.64 -11.81
CA GLY A 371 8.21 5.45 -12.77
C GLY A 371 7.25 4.32 -12.42
N LEU A 372 7.28 3.85 -11.17
CA LEU A 372 6.62 2.63 -10.72
C LEU A 372 5.46 2.92 -9.78
N VAL A 373 4.49 2.00 -9.79
CA VAL A 373 3.35 1.94 -8.87
C VAL A 373 3.40 0.58 -8.19
N HIS A 374 3.54 0.57 -6.87
CA HIS A 374 3.76 -0.65 -6.12
C HIS A 374 2.54 -1.57 -6.06
N GLY A 375 1.33 -1.02 -6.02
CA GLY A 375 0.09 -1.81 -5.87
C GLY A 375 -0.16 -2.34 -4.45
N GLY A 376 0.89 -2.64 -3.68
CA GLY A 376 0.80 -3.11 -2.29
C GLY A 376 1.66 -2.33 -1.30
N PHE A 377 1.65 -0.99 -1.31
CA PHE A 377 2.44 -0.19 -0.36
C PHE A 377 1.77 -0.23 1.03
N THR A 378 2.03 -1.27 1.81
CA THR A 378 1.37 -1.53 3.09
C THR A 378 2.40 -1.86 4.18
N PRO A 379 2.02 -1.76 5.48
CA PRO A 379 2.91 -2.16 6.57
C PRO A 379 3.43 -3.61 6.52
N ASP A 380 2.74 -4.51 5.81
CA ASP A 380 3.21 -5.89 5.60
C ASP A 380 4.41 -5.99 4.68
N ASN A 381 4.51 -5.08 3.71
CA ASN A 381 5.59 -5.00 2.74
C ASN A 381 6.70 -4.02 3.14
N LEU A 382 6.61 -3.43 4.34
CA LEU A 382 7.64 -2.57 4.90
C LEU A 382 8.40 -3.35 5.97
N LEU A 383 9.68 -3.62 5.73
CA LEU A 383 10.49 -4.53 6.51
C LEU A 383 11.56 -3.76 7.29
N MET A 384 11.68 -4.06 8.57
CA MET A 384 12.75 -3.52 9.42
C MET A 384 13.95 -4.46 9.36
N MET A 385 15.09 -3.96 8.88
CA MET A 385 16.32 -4.73 8.77
C MET A 385 17.15 -4.68 10.07
N PRO A 386 18.05 -5.66 10.30
CA PRO A 386 18.87 -5.71 11.52
C PRO A 386 19.77 -4.50 11.75
N ASP A 387 20.10 -3.77 10.68
CA ASP A 387 20.88 -2.53 10.71
C ASP A 387 20.03 -1.28 11.01
N GLY A 388 18.71 -1.43 11.15
CA GLY A 388 17.76 -0.35 11.43
C GLY A 388 17.13 0.29 10.19
N ARG A 389 17.57 -0.09 8.98
CA ARG A 389 16.97 0.44 7.74
C ARG A 389 15.55 -0.12 7.57
N LEU A 390 14.62 0.77 7.23
CA LEU A 390 13.30 0.38 6.71
C LEU A 390 13.39 0.17 5.19
N MET A 391 13.05 -1.03 4.75
CA MET A 391 13.05 -1.41 3.32
C MET A 391 11.65 -1.75 2.83
N LEU A 392 11.40 -1.53 1.54
CA LEU A 392 10.17 -1.96 0.87
C LEU A 392 10.40 -3.31 0.19
N SER A 393 9.44 -4.23 0.29
CA SER A 393 9.43 -5.55 -0.37
C SER A 393 8.11 -5.78 -1.13
N GLY A 394 7.91 -6.98 -1.71
CA GLY A 394 6.64 -7.34 -2.34
C GLY A 394 6.53 -6.83 -3.77
N PHE A 395 7.62 -6.96 -4.52
CA PHE A 395 7.76 -6.36 -5.84
C PHE A 395 7.05 -7.14 -6.97
N GLY A 396 6.39 -8.25 -6.66
CA GLY A 396 5.75 -9.14 -7.64
C GLY A 396 4.54 -8.57 -8.37
N VAL A 397 3.88 -7.56 -7.80
CA VAL A 397 2.71 -6.89 -8.39
C VAL A 397 2.97 -5.46 -8.85
N VAL A 398 4.25 -5.07 -8.90
CA VAL A 398 4.67 -3.70 -9.26
C VAL A 398 4.47 -3.45 -10.74
N ARG A 399 3.99 -2.26 -11.07
CA ARG A 399 3.62 -1.89 -12.44
C ARG A 399 4.15 -0.52 -12.83
N LYS A 400 4.37 -0.30 -14.12
CA LYS A 400 4.68 1.05 -14.64
C LYS A 400 3.46 1.96 -14.47
N ASN A 401 3.70 3.23 -14.13
CA ASN A 401 2.64 4.20 -13.99
C ASN A 401 1.79 4.31 -15.26
N GLY A 402 0.48 4.24 -15.07
CA GLY A 402 -0.54 4.31 -16.11
C GLY A 402 -0.83 3.00 -16.83
N SER A 403 -0.14 1.90 -16.51
CA SER A 403 -0.49 0.58 -17.02
C SER A 403 -1.76 0.03 -16.38
N VAL A 404 -2.37 -0.95 -17.03
CA VAL A 404 -3.57 -1.65 -16.55
C VAL A 404 -3.15 -2.97 -15.93
N GLY A 405 -3.78 -3.34 -14.82
CA GLY A 405 -3.55 -4.61 -14.13
C GLY A 405 -4.81 -5.11 -13.43
N PRO A 406 -4.79 -6.35 -12.91
CA PRO A 406 -5.86 -6.90 -12.11
C PRO A 406 -6.17 -6.04 -10.89
N VAL A 407 -7.43 -5.98 -10.50
CA VAL A 407 -7.86 -5.33 -9.26
C VAL A 407 -7.47 -6.16 -8.03
N THR A 408 -7.38 -7.48 -8.18
CA THR A 408 -7.05 -8.46 -7.13
C THR A 408 -5.65 -8.31 -6.57
N ASP A 409 -4.71 -7.69 -7.31
CA ASP A 409 -3.35 -7.45 -6.82
C ASP A 409 -3.29 -6.39 -5.70
N VAL A 410 -4.41 -5.70 -5.42
CA VAL A 410 -4.51 -4.68 -4.36
C VAL A 410 -5.42 -5.16 -3.23
N LYS A 411 -4.89 -5.20 -2.00
CA LYS A 411 -5.68 -5.55 -0.81
C LYS A 411 -6.90 -4.62 -0.67
N PRO A 412 -8.14 -5.13 -0.56
CA PRO A 412 -9.36 -4.30 -0.60
C PRO A 412 -9.43 -3.19 0.46
N THR A 413 -8.86 -3.40 1.64
CA THR A 413 -8.80 -2.39 2.71
C THR A 413 -7.81 -1.26 2.42
N TYR A 414 -6.89 -1.47 1.48
CA TYR A 414 -5.91 -0.47 1.04
C TYR A 414 -6.24 0.11 -0.34
N ALA A 415 -7.33 -0.31 -0.96
CA ALA A 415 -7.80 0.22 -2.22
C ALA A 415 -8.49 1.59 -2.03
N PRO A 416 -8.22 2.60 -2.89
CA PRO A 416 -8.91 3.87 -2.82
C PRO A 416 -10.39 3.75 -3.22
N PRO A 417 -11.23 4.74 -2.87
CA PRO A 417 -12.64 4.75 -3.26
C PRO A 417 -12.82 4.64 -4.79
N GLY A 418 -13.72 3.77 -5.22
CA GLY A 418 -14.02 3.53 -6.64
C GLY A 418 -13.05 2.59 -7.36
N PHE A 419 -11.98 2.13 -6.70
CA PHE A 419 -10.96 1.29 -7.34
C PHE A 419 -11.50 -0.07 -7.76
N MET A 420 -12.39 -0.66 -6.96
CA MET A 420 -12.96 -1.99 -7.24
C MET A 420 -14.20 -1.93 -8.14
N ARG A 421 -14.71 -0.73 -8.46
CA ARG A 421 -15.94 -0.56 -9.25
C ARG A 421 -15.74 -0.79 -10.76
N GLY A 422 -14.49 -0.77 -11.23
CA GLY A 422 -14.14 -0.77 -12.66
C GLY A 422 -14.09 -2.13 -13.37
N GLY A 423 -14.49 -3.22 -12.70
CA GLY A 423 -14.39 -4.59 -13.22
C GLY A 423 -13.11 -5.31 -12.78
N LYS A 424 -12.65 -6.31 -13.54
CA LYS A 424 -11.50 -7.16 -13.17
C LYS A 424 -10.14 -6.46 -13.26
N THR A 425 -10.05 -5.35 -14.02
CA THR A 425 -8.80 -4.63 -14.24
C THR A 425 -8.95 -3.13 -14.04
N VAL A 426 -7.85 -2.46 -13.69
CA VAL A 426 -7.81 -1.04 -13.35
C VAL A 426 -6.47 -0.43 -13.74
N LYS A 427 -6.47 0.89 -13.95
CA LYS A 427 -5.25 1.65 -14.23
C LYS A 427 -4.48 1.94 -12.94
N TYR A 428 -3.23 1.49 -12.89
CA TYR A 428 -2.31 1.74 -11.79
C TYR A 428 -1.71 3.13 -11.93
N THR A 429 -1.82 3.96 -10.89
CA THR A 429 -1.33 5.35 -10.92
C THR A 429 -0.61 5.71 -9.63
N TYR A 430 0.22 6.75 -9.64
CA TYR A 430 0.83 7.25 -8.40
C TYR A 430 -0.19 7.62 -7.32
N ALA A 431 -1.41 8.01 -7.71
CA ALA A 431 -2.49 8.28 -6.76
C ALA A 431 -2.89 7.03 -5.95
N LEU A 432 -2.73 5.82 -6.48
CA LEU A 432 -2.93 4.58 -5.73
C LEU A 432 -1.91 4.48 -4.58
N ASN A 433 -0.61 4.61 -4.88
CA ASN A 433 0.39 4.56 -3.82
C ASN A 433 0.29 5.73 -2.85
N ALA A 434 -0.11 6.92 -3.30
CA ALA A 434 -0.35 8.05 -2.39
C ALA A 434 -1.46 7.76 -1.37
N TRP A 435 -2.54 7.09 -1.79
CA TRP A 435 -3.60 6.65 -0.89
C TRP A 435 -3.05 5.64 0.13
N GLN A 436 -2.33 4.63 -0.35
CA GLN A 436 -1.72 3.60 0.49
C GLN A 436 -0.67 4.16 1.46
N LEU A 437 0.10 5.16 1.04
CA LEU A 437 1.02 5.92 1.87
C LEU A 437 0.25 6.65 2.99
N GLY A 438 -0.84 7.34 2.66
CA GLY A 438 -1.69 8.00 3.67
C GLY A 438 -2.26 7.02 4.69
N LEU A 439 -2.69 5.84 4.26
CA LEU A 439 -3.16 4.77 5.16
C LEU A 439 -2.03 4.24 6.05
N THR A 440 -0.86 4.03 5.47
CA THR A 440 0.34 3.55 6.20
C THR A 440 0.78 4.55 7.25
N ILE A 441 0.84 5.85 6.92
CA ILE A 441 1.17 6.90 7.90
C ILE A 441 0.10 6.95 8.99
N HIS A 442 -1.19 6.90 8.64
CA HIS A 442 -2.24 6.83 9.66
C HIS A 442 -2.04 5.62 10.60
N GLN A 443 -1.67 4.45 10.10
CA GLN A 443 -1.38 3.29 10.93
C GLN A 443 -0.15 3.44 11.82
N ILE A 444 0.90 4.15 11.38
CA ILE A 444 2.07 4.44 12.23
C ILE A 444 1.65 5.19 13.51
N TRP A 445 0.66 6.08 13.40
CA TRP A 445 0.21 6.95 14.49
C TRP A 445 -1.01 6.44 15.25
N CYS A 446 -1.86 5.64 14.60
CA CYS A 446 -3.12 5.17 15.17
C CYS A 446 -3.19 3.65 15.37
N SER A 447 -2.16 2.90 14.94
CA SER A 447 -2.09 1.43 14.84
C SER A 447 -3.16 0.78 13.93
N ARG A 448 -4.21 1.50 13.55
CA ARG A 448 -5.34 1.01 12.75
C ARG A 448 -5.59 1.84 11.50
N LEU A 449 -6.32 1.27 10.55
CA LEU A 449 -6.77 2.00 9.37
C LEU A 449 -7.88 3.01 9.70
N PRO A 450 -7.95 4.15 8.97
CA PRO A 450 -9.06 5.11 9.07
C PRO A 450 -10.37 4.55 8.50
N PHE A 451 -11.43 5.34 8.51
CA PHE A 451 -12.73 5.02 7.88
C PHE A 451 -13.41 3.73 8.39
N ARG A 452 -13.05 3.30 9.61
CA ARG A 452 -13.49 2.04 10.21
C ARG A 452 -13.14 0.81 9.34
N LEU A 453 -12.07 0.90 8.55
CA LEU A 453 -11.58 -0.22 7.75
C LEU A 453 -11.03 -1.34 8.65
N LYS A 454 -11.25 -2.59 8.21
CA LYS A 454 -10.73 -3.78 8.87
C LYS A 454 -9.21 -3.76 8.89
N THR A 455 -8.64 -3.86 10.09
CA THR A 455 -7.19 -3.97 10.31
C THR A 455 -6.91 -5.25 11.10
N PRO A 456 -6.42 -6.32 10.44
CA PRO A 456 -6.14 -7.59 11.12
C PRO A 456 -5.18 -7.44 12.31
N GLY A 457 -5.49 -8.13 13.40
CA GLY A 457 -4.65 -8.17 14.60
C GLY A 457 -4.67 -6.90 15.46
N MET A 458 -5.60 -5.97 15.20
CA MET A 458 -5.76 -4.74 15.96
C MET A 458 -7.10 -4.68 16.71
N SER A 459 -7.07 -4.40 18.01
CA SER A 459 -8.25 -4.44 18.90
C SER A 459 -9.26 -3.32 18.63
N ARG A 460 -8.82 -2.13 18.22
CA ARG A 460 -9.71 -0.97 17.96
C ARG A 460 -10.07 -0.78 16.48
N ALA A 461 -9.81 -1.78 15.64
CA ALA A 461 -10.12 -1.72 14.22
C ALA A 461 -11.63 -1.70 13.96
N GLY A 462 -12.05 -1.08 12.86
CA GLY A 462 -13.42 -1.26 12.38
C GLY A 462 -13.57 -2.56 11.59
N ASN A 463 -14.77 -2.82 11.07
CA ASN A 463 -15.08 -4.04 10.31
C ASN A 463 -15.37 -3.78 8.82
N ARG A 464 -15.20 -2.55 8.33
CA ARG A 464 -15.45 -2.21 6.92
C ARG A 464 -14.42 -2.91 6.03
N PRO A 465 -14.83 -3.75 5.06
CA PRO A 465 -13.88 -4.55 4.29
C PRO A 465 -13.20 -3.78 3.15
N SER A 466 -13.81 -2.69 2.65
CA SER A 466 -13.22 -1.81 1.64
C SER A 466 -13.93 -0.46 1.57
N MET A 467 -13.28 0.52 0.93
CA MET A 467 -13.87 1.85 0.69
C MET A 467 -15.06 1.83 -0.27
N ASP A 468 -15.20 0.79 -1.09
CA ASP A 468 -16.32 0.65 -2.02
C ASP A 468 -17.61 0.15 -1.37
N ARG A 469 -17.52 -0.40 -0.16
CA ARG A 469 -18.70 -0.69 0.67
C ARG A 469 -19.18 0.58 1.39
N PRO A 470 -20.50 0.71 1.65
CA PRO A 470 -21.05 1.82 2.44
C PRO A 470 -20.38 1.93 3.82
N GLY A 471 -20.20 3.16 4.31
CA GLY A 471 -19.61 3.42 5.62
C GLY A 471 -19.19 4.88 5.79
N TYR A 472 -18.71 5.21 6.99
CA TYR A 472 -18.22 6.56 7.31
C TYR A 472 -16.99 6.91 6.47
N ASN A 473 -17.09 8.00 5.70
CA ASN A 473 -16.02 8.52 4.84
C ASN A 473 -15.24 9.67 5.50
N ILE A 474 -15.49 9.89 6.79
CA ILE A 474 -14.78 10.84 7.65
C ILE A 474 -13.95 10.02 8.63
N PHE A 475 -12.78 10.52 8.98
CA PHE A 475 -11.92 9.95 10.02
C PHE A 475 -11.47 11.08 10.95
N TYR A 476 -11.31 10.73 12.22
CA TYR A 476 -10.88 11.63 13.28
C TYR A 476 -9.58 11.07 13.88
N PHE A 477 -8.76 11.96 14.42
CA PHE A 477 -7.50 11.60 15.07
C PHE A 477 -7.63 11.49 16.60
N ASP A 478 -8.80 11.83 17.17
CA ASP A 478 -9.04 11.88 18.62
C ASP A 478 -8.81 10.54 19.33
N ASP A 479 -8.96 9.44 18.60
CA ASP A 479 -8.75 8.08 19.08
C ASP A 479 -7.30 7.56 18.87
N CYS A 480 -6.39 8.40 18.37
CA CYS A 480 -4.99 8.06 18.11
C CYS A 480 -4.06 8.63 19.20
N ASP A 481 -2.79 8.21 19.19
CA ASP A 481 -1.76 8.94 19.94
C ASP A 481 -1.67 10.37 19.43
N VAL A 482 -1.25 11.33 20.28
CA VAL A 482 -1.14 12.75 19.89
C VAL A 482 -0.31 12.89 18.62
N ILE A 483 -0.97 13.26 17.52
CA ILE A 483 -0.38 13.38 16.19
C ILE A 483 0.08 14.83 15.97
N PRO A 484 1.33 15.06 15.54
CA PRO A 484 1.77 16.40 15.15
C PRO A 484 0.95 16.97 13.98
N SER A 485 0.63 18.27 14.04
CA SER A 485 -0.14 18.94 12.98
C SER A 485 0.43 18.78 11.57
N PRO A 486 1.78 18.78 11.34
CA PRO A 486 2.34 18.48 10.02
C PRO A 486 1.94 17.10 9.49
N VAL A 487 1.94 16.09 10.37
CA VAL A 487 1.58 14.70 10.03
C VAL A 487 0.09 14.62 9.68
N GLU A 488 -0.78 15.24 10.48
CA GLU A 488 -2.22 15.29 10.16
C GLU A 488 -2.49 15.91 8.79
N GLY A 489 -1.80 17.02 8.50
CA GLY A 489 -1.92 17.74 7.23
C GLY A 489 -1.55 16.83 6.05
N LEU A 490 -0.46 16.08 6.17
CA LEU A 490 -0.05 15.10 5.16
C LEU A 490 -1.08 13.99 4.99
N ILE A 491 -1.56 13.38 6.08
CA ILE A 491 -2.56 12.30 6.03
C ILE A 491 -3.82 12.79 5.31
N LYS A 492 -4.35 13.97 5.68
CA LYS A 492 -5.53 14.58 5.05
C LYS A 492 -5.35 14.80 3.55
N LYS A 493 -4.17 15.29 3.12
CA LYS A 493 -3.86 15.56 1.69
C LYS A 493 -3.63 14.27 0.88
N LEU A 494 -3.01 13.25 1.47
CA LEU A 494 -2.78 11.93 0.87
C LEU A 494 -4.05 11.09 0.78
N LEU A 495 -4.96 11.20 1.75
CA LEU A 495 -6.24 10.49 1.79
C LEU A 495 -7.39 11.27 1.14
N HIS A 496 -7.08 12.22 0.25
CA HIS A 496 -8.10 12.89 -0.52
C HIS A 496 -8.83 11.88 -1.44
N PHE A 497 -10.17 11.85 -1.36
CA PHE A 497 -11.00 10.85 -2.06
C PHE A 497 -10.87 10.95 -3.58
N ARG A 498 -10.85 12.18 -4.10
CA ARG A 498 -10.64 12.41 -5.54
C ARG A 498 -9.17 12.21 -5.89
N GLY A 499 -8.85 11.15 -6.63
CA GLY A 499 -7.47 10.79 -6.98
C GLY A 499 -6.69 11.89 -7.72
N TRP A 500 -7.36 12.75 -8.50
CA TRP A 500 -6.73 13.85 -9.22
C TRP A 500 -6.41 15.08 -8.36
N ARG A 501 -7.02 15.21 -7.17
CA ARG A 501 -6.67 16.22 -6.15
C ARG A 501 -5.76 15.68 -5.05
N ARG A 502 -5.47 14.37 -5.09
CA ARG A 502 -4.68 13.69 -4.08
C ARG A 502 -3.23 14.13 -4.18
N MET A 503 -2.64 14.51 -3.05
CA MET A 503 -1.20 14.77 -2.98
C MET A 503 -0.44 13.50 -3.36
N LEU A 504 0.62 13.64 -4.17
CA LEU A 504 1.49 12.53 -4.54
C LEU A 504 2.69 12.44 -3.61
N ALA A 505 3.35 11.27 -3.55
CA ALA A 505 4.47 11.03 -2.64
C ALA A 505 5.64 12.00 -2.87
N LEU A 506 6.00 12.28 -4.13
CA LEU A 506 7.04 13.25 -4.43
C LEU A 506 6.68 14.69 -4.01
N SER A 507 5.40 15.05 -4.06
CA SER A 507 4.91 16.34 -3.56
C SER A 507 4.93 16.39 -2.03
N ALA A 508 4.60 15.28 -1.36
CA ALA A 508 4.70 15.15 0.09
C ALA A 508 6.16 15.28 0.56
N PHE A 509 7.10 14.62 -0.11
CA PHE A 509 8.54 14.71 0.20
C PHE A 509 9.10 16.13 0.11
N ARG A 510 8.53 16.98 -0.76
CA ARG A 510 8.97 18.37 -0.97
C ARG A 510 8.14 19.39 -0.18
N SER A 511 7.24 18.92 0.69
CA SER A 511 6.31 19.82 1.39
C SER A 511 6.93 20.39 2.67
N SER A 512 6.43 21.53 3.11
CA SER A 512 6.85 22.14 4.38
C SER A 512 6.50 21.26 5.58
N GLU A 513 5.46 20.42 5.48
CA GLU A 513 5.13 19.45 6.52
C GLU A 513 6.20 18.35 6.65
N TYR A 514 6.76 17.86 5.54
CA TYR A 514 7.86 16.90 5.59
C TYR A 514 9.10 17.51 6.25
N GLU A 515 9.45 18.74 5.88
CA GLU A 515 10.58 19.46 6.49
C GLU A 515 10.34 19.83 7.96
N ALA A 516 9.08 20.03 8.39
CA ALA A 516 8.75 20.18 9.81
C ALA A 516 9.01 18.88 10.57
N ILE A 517 8.51 17.74 10.08
CA ILE A 517 8.74 16.43 10.70
C ILE A 517 10.23 16.09 10.74
N ARG A 518 10.98 16.46 9.69
CA ARG A 518 12.43 16.27 9.64
C ARG A 518 13.14 17.01 10.76
N ARG A 519 12.83 18.30 10.95
CA ARG A 519 13.39 19.10 12.05
C ARG A 519 13.05 18.52 13.42
N ASP A 520 11.85 17.97 13.58
CA ASP A 520 11.45 17.29 14.82
C ASP A 520 12.30 16.04 15.06
N VAL A 521 12.56 15.23 14.01
CA VAL A 521 13.46 14.07 14.11
C VAL A 521 14.89 14.49 14.46
N ASP A 522 15.42 15.52 13.80
CA ASP A 522 16.78 16.00 14.05
C ASP A 522 16.91 16.46 15.52
N SER A 523 15.93 17.21 16.03
CA SER A 523 15.88 17.65 17.44
C SER A 523 15.81 16.46 18.42
N LEU A 524 14.93 15.50 18.16
CA LEU A 524 14.79 14.29 18.99
C LEU A 524 16.06 13.45 18.98
N PHE A 525 16.73 13.37 17.83
CA PHE A 525 17.95 12.59 17.67
C PHE A 525 19.14 13.24 18.39
N GLU A 526 19.24 14.57 18.39
CA GLU A 526 20.27 15.26 19.18
C GLU A 526 20.02 15.12 20.69
N SER A 527 18.77 15.17 21.15
CA SER A 527 18.43 14.84 22.54
C SER A 527 18.85 13.41 22.89
N TYR A 528 18.56 12.45 22.01
CA TYR A 528 18.92 11.06 22.20
C TYR A 528 20.44 10.84 22.29
N LYS A 529 21.22 11.51 21.43
CA LYS A 529 22.69 11.49 21.51
C LYS A 529 23.20 12.07 22.82
N ALA A 530 22.59 13.15 23.33
CA ALA A 530 22.98 13.75 24.58
C ALA A 530 22.75 12.78 25.77
N ASP A 531 21.61 12.09 25.77
CA ASP A 531 21.28 11.09 26.79
C ASP A 531 22.28 9.92 26.77
N LEU A 532 22.62 9.40 25.59
CA LEU A 532 23.63 8.35 25.45
C LEU A 532 25.01 8.77 26.00
N ARG A 533 25.44 10.02 25.72
CA ARG A 533 26.70 10.55 26.26
C ARG A 533 26.65 10.68 27.78
N GLN A 534 25.52 11.08 28.36
CA GLN A 534 25.37 11.16 29.81
C GLN A 534 25.35 9.78 30.47
N GLU A 535 24.76 8.76 29.84
CA GLU A 535 24.83 7.37 30.29
C GLU A 535 26.26 6.82 30.24
N GLU A 536 27.04 7.14 29.19
CA GLU A 536 28.45 6.75 29.10
C GLU A 536 29.33 7.44 30.16
N VAL A 537 29.12 8.74 30.39
CA VAL A 537 29.86 9.52 31.42
C VAL A 537 29.50 9.05 32.83
N SER A 538 28.23 8.70 33.09
CA SER A 538 27.80 8.16 34.39
C SER A 538 28.18 6.69 34.60
N ALA A 539 28.46 5.95 33.53
CA ALA A 539 28.97 4.57 33.57
C ALA A 539 30.51 4.49 33.66
N GLN A 540 31.24 5.59 33.52
CA GLN A 540 32.67 5.61 33.81
C GLN A 540 32.90 5.36 35.32
N PRO A 541 33.77 4.40 35.70
CA PRO A 541 34.06 4.15 37.09
C PRO A 541 34.64 5.43 37.70
N GLN A 542 33.90 6.07 38.60
CA GLN A 542 34.47 7.11 39.43
C GLN A 542 35.63 6.47 40.20
N VAL A 543 36.85 6.87 39.84
CA VAL A 543 38.05 6.54 40.60
C VAL A 543 37.75 6.94 42.05
N PRO A 544 37.77 6.00 43.00
CA PRO A 544 37.51 6.35 44.39
C PRO A 544 38.57 7.37 44.81
N ARG A 545 38.14 8.57 45.19
CA ARG A 545 39.04 9.53 45.83
C ARG A 545 39.71 8.80 47.01
N PRO A 546 41.05 8.80 47.10
CA PRO A 546 41.73 8.10 48.19
C PRO A 546 41.27 8.73 49.50
N GLY A 547 40.56 7.96 50.33
CA GLY A 547 40.19 8.40 51.69
C GLY A 547 38.81 8.03 52.22
N ARG A 548 37.87 7.44 51.45
CA ARG A 548 36.58 6.99 52.02
C ARG A 548 36.35 5.50 51.85
N ARG A 549 36.66 4.73 52.90
CA ARG A 549 36.15 3.37 53.09
C ARG A 549 34.65 3.45 53.40
N ILE A 550 33.77 3.18 52.42
CA ILE A 550 32.36 2.86 52.69
C ILE A 550 31.94 1.59 51.95
N ALA A 551 31.61 0.59 52.77
CA ALA A 551 30.91 -0.68 52.57
C ALA A 551 30.49 -1.12 51.14
N SER A 552 31.09 -2.24 50.74
CA SER A 552 31.13 -2.90 49.43
C SER A 552 29.90 -3.73 48.99
N LYS A 553 28.68 -3.52 49.52
CA LYS A 553 27.51 -4.36 49.13
C LYS A 553 26.61 -3.79 48.01
N ARG A 554 26.65 -2.48 47.76
CA ARG A 554 25.87 -1.83 46.68
C ARG A 554 26.63 -1.83 45.34
N TRP A 555 27.95 -1.64 45.40
CA TRP A 555 28.85 -1.65 44.23
C TRP A 555 28.92 -3.02 43.53
N ALA A 556 28.95 -4.12 44.31
CA ALA A 556 28.94 -5.48 43.76
C ALA A 556 27.63 -5.85 43.02
N ARG A 557 26.48 -5.23 43.38
CA ARG A 557 25.20 -5.48 42.70
C ARG A 557 25.07 -4.72 41.38
N VAL A 558 25.59 -3.50 41.31
CA VAL A 558 25.62 -2.70 40.07
C VAL A 558 26.57 -3.34 39.05
N ASN A 559 27.76 -3.78 39.49
CA ASN A 559 28.69 -4.50 38.61
C ASN A 559 28.19 -5.88 38.18
N LYS A 560 27.41 -6.61 38.99
CA LYS A 560 26.75 -7.86 38.54
C LYS A 560 25.69 -7.62 37.46
N ARG A 561 24.94 -6.50 37.52
CA ARG A 561 23.98 -6.14 36.47
C ARG A 561 24.68 -5.68 35.19
N TRP A 562 25.78 -4.93 35.31
CA TRP A 562 26.56 -4.46 34.18
C TRP A 562 27.33 -5.58 33.48
N ALA A 563 27.98 -6.47 34.24
CA ALA A 563 28.63 -7.67 33.71
C ALA A 563 27.63 -8.60 33.01
N ARG A 564 26.40 -8.76 33.53
CA ARG A 564 25.35 -9.56 32.85
C ARG A 564 24.86 -8.94 31.54
N ARG A 565 24.79 -7.60 31.45
CA ARG A 565 24.42 -6.90 30.20
C ARG A 565 25.54 -6.95 29.16
N GLN A 566 26.80 -6.81 29.58
CA GLN A 566 27.97 -6.94 28.71
C GLN A 566 28.21 -8.40 28.25
N LEU A 567 28.02 -9.39 29.13
CA LEU A 567 28.09 -10.80 28.74
C LEU A 567 26.94 -11.21 27.81
N ALA A 568 25.73 -10.67 27.96
CA ALA A 568 24.63 -10.92 27.00
C ALA A 568 24.96 -10.37 25.59
N CYS A 569 25.66 -9.23 25.50
CA CYS A 569 26.10 -8.67 24.23
C CYS A 569 27.38 -9.31 23.66
N ARG A 570 28.26 -9.88 24.50
CA ARG A 570 29.48 -10.60 24.05
C ARG A 570 29.22 -12.09 23.74
N ALA A 571 28.33 -12.75 24.48
CA ALA A 571 27.97 -14.16 24.23
C ALA A 571 27.29 -14.37 22.87
N TYR A 572 26.69 -13.33 22.29
CA TYR A 572 26.12 -13.38 20.93
C TYR A 572 27.16 -13.16 19.82
N ARG A 573 28.43 -12.86 20.14
CA ARG A 573 29.51 -12.65 19.16
C ARG A 573 30.58 -13.74 19.14
N GLN A 574 30.55 -14.69 20.07
CA GLN A 574 31.48 -15.82 20.09
C GLN A 574 30.76 -17.07 20.59
N VAL A 575 30.18 -17.83 19.66
CA VAL A 575 29.98 -19.27 19.83
C VAL A 575 30.85 -19.94 18.78
N PRO A 576 32.04 -20.46 19.12
CA PRO A 576 32.67 -21.48 18.33
C PRO A 576 32.02 -22.84 18.66
N GLU A 577 31.79 -23.60 17.60
CA GLU A 577 31.49 -25.04 17.64
C GLU A 577 32.43 -25.80 18.59
N LYS A 578 31.85 -26.70 19.39
CA LYS A 578 32.30 -28.06 19.73
C LYS A 578 31.86 -28.41 21.14
N VAL A 579 30.83 -29.26 21.26
CA VAL A 579 30.76 -30.25 22.34
C VAL A 579 30.31 -31.57 21.74
N THR A 580 31.29 -32.42 21.49
CA THR A 580 31.18 -33.88 21.36
C THR A 580 30.92 -34.52 22.73
N LEU A 581 30.10 -35.59 22.72
CA LEU A 581 30.04 -36.73 23.67
C LEU A 581 29.45 -36.40 25.07
N ASN A 582 28.68 -37.26 25.77
CA ASN A 582 28.48 -38.71 25.71
C ASN A 582 27.27 -39.09 26.59
N ARG A 583 26.62 -40.22 26.24
CA ARG A 583 25.58 -41.00 26.95
C ARG A 583 24.17 -40.41 27.09
#